data_AF-A0A946AQY7-F1
#
_entry.id   AF-A0A946AQY7-F1
#
_cell.length_a   1.000
_cell.length_b   1.000
_cell.length_c   1.000
_cell.angle_alpha   90.00
_cell.angle_beta   90.00
_cell.angle_gamma   90.00
#
_symmetry.space_group_name_H-M   'P 1'
#
loop_
_entity.id
_entity.type
_entity.pdbx_description
1 polymer ?
#
loop_
_entity_poly.entity_id
_entity_poly.type
_entity_poly.pdbx_seq_one_letter_code
_entity_poly.pdbx_strand_id
1 'polypeptide(L)'
;VAPEHLPEHLTWFKWESYATWLSGFALLAIVYYGGAELYLIDESKMALSVWQAVIISLISLAGVWTIYSLLCRSPLAANPTILMLVLYVMLVALSWGFHQIFTGRAAFIHLGAITATIMSANVFMVIIPNQKIVVADLRAGRTPDAKYGRIAKLRSTHNNYLTLPVIFLMLSGHYPLAFATEYSWLIASLVFLMGVTIRHYFNSRHARAGNPRWTWVATTAIFIIIMALSIWPAMRDDNGDGMNTDDDTAMLTIPPHLQAFHNDERFEDVNDIVSGRCAMCHAAEPLWDGIAVAPKGILLETPMQIAAEAKAIYIQSGVSHAMPPANVAYMEPEERALIREWFEAAVN
;
A
#
# COMPACT_ATOMS: atom_id res chain seq x y z
N VAL A 1 -5.78 -18.92 29.62
CA VAL A 1 -7.03 -19.52 30.13
C VAL A 1 -7.40 -20.61 29.15
N ALA A 2 -7.26 -21.87 29.54
CA ALA A 2 -7.76 -22.98 28.74
C ALA A 2 -9.31 -23.01 28.89
N PRO A 3 -10.07 -23.34 27.84
CA PRO A 3 -11.52 -23.46 27.96
C PRO A 3 -11.86 -24.58 28.96
N GLU A 4 -12.92 -24.39 29.74
CA GLU A 4 -13.37 -25.37 30.74
C GLU A 4 -13.76 -26.72 30.11
N HIS A 5 -14.19 -26.70 28.85
CA HIS A 5 -14.56 -27.87 28.08
C HIS A 5 -13.94 -27.79 26.68
N LEU A 6 -13.38 -28.89 26.18
CA LEU A 6 -12.93 -28.98 24.80
C LEU A 6 -14.17 -29.14 23.90
N PRO A 7 -14.43 -28.26 22.92
CA PRO A 7 -15.52 -28.48 21.97
C PRO A 7 -15.31 -29.79 21.20
N GLU A 8 -16.40 -30.51 20.92
CA GLU A 8 -16.36 -31.82 20.22
C GLU A 8 -15.64 -31.74 18.87
N HIS A 9 -15.79 -30.61 18.18
CA HIS A 9 -15.10 -30.29 16.94
C HIS A 9 -14.26 -29.03 17.09
N LEU A 10 -12.93 -29.18 17.01
CA LEU A 10 -11.99 -28.06 16.99
C LEU A 10 -11.60 -27.75 15.54
N THR A 11 -12.12 -26.65 15.00
CA THR A 11 -11.77 -26.17 13.65
C THR A 11 -10.58 -25.21 13.72
N TRP A 12 -9.48 -25.56 13.06
CA TRP A 12 -8.36 -24.64 12.82
C TRP A 12 -8.48 -24.03 11.42
N PHE A 13 -8.67 -22.72 11.34
CA PHE A 13 -8.67 -21.94 10.09
C PHE A 13 -7.24 -21.74 9.51
N LYS A 14 -6.48 -22.83 9.43
CA LYS A 14 -5.08 -22.81 9.02
C LYS A 14 -4.94 -22.70 7.50
N TRP A 15 -5.85 -23.32 6.75
CA TRP A 15 -5.75 -23.39 5.31
C TRP A 15 -6.09 -22.07 4.65
N GLU A 16 -7.03 -21.32 5.22
CA GLU A 16 -7.40 -19.97 4.82
C GLU A 16 -6.17 -19.05 4.96
N SER A 17 -5.51 -19.06 6.12
CA SER A 17 -4.30 -18.27 6.34
C SER A 17 -3.16 -18.64 5.37
N TYR A 18 -2.95 -19.93 5.12
CA TYR A 18 -1.83 -20.39 4.27
C TYR A 18 -2.10 -20.16 2.79
N ALA A 19 -3.33 -20.43 2.33
CA ALA A 19 -3.72 -20.20 0.95
C ALA A 19 -3.67 -18.71 0.60
N THR A 20 -4.17 -17.83 1.48
CA THR A 20 -4.09 -16.38 1.28
C THR A 20 -2.65 -15.88 1.23
N TRP A 21 -1.76 -16.40 2.10
CA TRP A 21 -0.36 -16.02 2.05
C TRP A 21 0.34 -16.54 0.80
N LEU A 22 0.10 -17.79 0.40
CA LEU A 22 0.72 -18.39 -0.77
C LEU A 22 0.27 -17.68 -2.06
N SER A 23 -1.02 -17.38 -2.20
CA SER A 23 -1.55 -16.64 -3.35
C SER A 23 -1.03 -15.21 -3.38
N GLY A 24 -0.97 -14.53 -2.23
CA GLY A 24 -0.39 -13.19 -2.13
C GLY A 24 1.11 -13.16 -2.47
N PHE A 25 1.88 -14.15 -2.00
CA PHE A 25 3.29 -14.28 -2.33
C PHE A 25 3.52 -14.59 -3.81
N ALA A 26 2.69 -15.45 -4.41
CA ALA A 26 2.72 -15.70 -5.84
C ALA A 26 2.45 -14.42 -6.64
N LEU A 27 1.45 -13.62 -6.23
CA LEU A 27 1.15 -12.34 -6.87
C LEU A 27 2.29 -11.33 -6.71
N LEU A 28 2.93 -11.27 -5.53
CA LEU A 28 4.13 -10.46 -5.31
C LEU A 28 5.25 -10.86 -6.27
N ALA A 29 5.51 -12.17 -6.43
CA ALA A 29 6.54 -12.65 -7.33
C ALA A 29 6.23 -12.34 -8.80
N ILE A 30 5.00 -12.56 -9.25
CA ILE A 30 4.61 -12.31 -10.64
C ILE A 30 4.65 -10.82 -10.96
N VAL A 31 4.03 -9.98 -10.13
CA VAL A 31 3.85 -8.55 -10.45
C VAL A 31 5.10 -7.73 -10.11
N TYR A 32 5.67 -7.91 -8.92
CA TYR A 32 6.76 -7.05 -8.44
C TYR A 32 8.14 -7.60 -8.73
N TYR A 33 8.33 -8.92 -8.85
CA TYR A 33 9.63 -9.46 -9.26
C TYR A 33 9.72 -9.64 -10.77
N GLY A 34 8.63 -10.11 -11.41
CA GLY A 34 8.54 -10.19 -12.86
C GLY A 34 8.51 -8.81 -13.55
N GLY A 35 7.87 -7.81 -12.94
CA GLY A 35 7.83 -6.43 -13.44
C GLY A 35 8.65 -5.46 -12.59
N ALA A 36 9.81 -5.89 -12.10
CA ALA A 36 10.58 -5.14 -11.09
C ALA A 36 10.98 -3.73 -11.53
N GLU A 37 11.32 -3.53 -12.80
CA GLU A 37 11.73 -2.23 -13.36
C GLU A 37 10.60 -1.18 -13.26
N LEU A 38 9.35 -1.59 -13.40
CA LEU A 38 8.19 -0.69 -13.33
C LEU A 38 7.60 -0.57 -11.93
N TYR A 39 7.54 -1.68 -11.19
CA TYR A 39 6.74 -1.76 -9.97
C TYR A 39 7.57 -1.76 -8.69
N LEU A 40 8.82 -2.20 -8.73
CA LEU A 40 9.67 -2.38 -7.54
C LEU A 40 10.75 -1.32 -7.41
N ILE A 41 11.50 -1.09 -8.49
CA ILE A 41 12.69 -0.25 -8.53
C ILE A 41 12.30 1.19 -8.85
N ASP A 42 12.98 2.12 -8.19
CA ASP A 42 12.92 3.55 -8.47
C ASP A 42 14.36 4.05 -8.58
N GLU A 43 14.85 4.20 -9.80
CA GLU A 43 16.25 4.55 -10.06
C GLU A 43 16.63 5.93 -9.51
N SER A 44 15.64 6.84 -9.38
CA SER A 44 15.85 8.15 -8.78
C SER A 44 16.23 8.08 -7.29
N LYS A 45 15.84 6.99 -6.62
CA LYS A 45 16.15 6.74 -5.20
C LYS A 45 17.38 5.88 -5.03
N MET A 46 17.44 4.76 -5.74
CA MET A 46 18.55 3.83 -5.68
C MET A 46 18.62 3.01 -6.98
N ALA A 47 19.74 3.15 -7.70
CA ALA A 47 20.01 2.38 -8.90
C ALA A 47 20.35 0.92 -8.57
N LEU A 48 19.32 0.12 -8.30
CA LEU A 48 19.41 -1.31 -8.02
C LEU A 48 19.24 -2.13 -9.29
N SER A 49 19.96 -3.25 -9.38
CA SER A 49 19.59 -4.29 -10.34
C SER A 49 18.36 -5.06 -9.86
N VAL A 50 17.63 -5.68 -10.80
CA VAL A 50 16.44 -6.52 -10.50
C VAL A 50 16.73 -7.57 -9.43
N TRP A 51 17.83 -8.32 -9.55
CA TRP A 51 18.14 -9.36 -8.58
C TRP A 51 18.43 -8.80 -7.18
N GLN A 52 19.06 -7.62 -7.07
CA GLN A 52 19.32 -6.96 -5.78
C GLN A 52 18.01 -6.57 -5.11
N ALA A 53 17.10 -5.93 -5.85
CA ALA A 53 15.80 -5.51 -5.35
C ALA A 53 14.97 -6.71 -4.85
N VAL A 54 14.95 -7.81 -5.61
CA VAL A 54 14.26 -9.06 -5.24
C VAL A 54 14.88 -9.68 -3.98
N ILE A 55 16.21 -9.75 -3.87
CA ILE A 55 16.87 -10.30 -2.67
C ILE A 55 16.58 -9.44 -1.45
N ILE A 56 16.64 -8.11 -1.56
CA ILE A 56 16.27 -7.20 -0.46
C ILE A 56 14.84 -7.46 0.01
N SER A 57 13.91 -7.61 -0.93
CA SER A 57 12.52 -7.96 -0.62
C SER A 57 12.41 -9.28 0.14
N LEU A 58 12.98 -10.36 -0.38
CA LEU A 58 12.91 -11.69 0.25
C LEU A 58 13.57 -11.74 1.63
N ILE A 59 14.75 -11.13 1.77
CA ILE A 59 15.45 -11.01 3.04
C ILE A 59 14.63 -10.21 4.03
N SER A 60 13.95 -9.14 3.61
CA SER A 60 13.13 -8.33 4.50
C SER A 60 11.95 -9.14 5.08
N LEU A 61 11.30 -10.00 4.29
CA LEU A 61 10.20 -10.85 4.75
C LEU A 61 10.66 -11.82 5.86
N ALA A 62 11.76 -12.53 5.63
CA ALA A 62 12.32 -13.49 6.57
C ALA A 62 12.98 -12.81 7.78
N GLY A 63 13.74 -11.75 7.54
CA GLY A 63 14.48 -10.99 8.53
C GLY A 63 13.56 -10.31 9.54
N VAL A 64 12.52 -9.61 9.07
CA VAL A 64 11.58 -8.94 9.96
C VAL A 64 10.78 -9.93 10.78
N TRP A 65 10.35 -11.06 10.19
CA TRP A 65 9.72 -12.13 10.98
C TRP A 65 10.66 -12.64 12.08
N THR A 66 11.94 -12.84 11.77
CA THR A 66 12.93 -13.32 12.75
C THR A 66 13.10 -12.32 13.89
N ILE A 67 13.31 -11.03 13.59
CA ILE A 67 13.43 -9.96 14.59
C ILE A 67 12.17 -9.88 15.45
N TYR A 68 10.99 -9.83 14.83
CA TYR A 68 9.70 -9.84 15.53
C TYR A 68 9.53 -11.07 16.43
N SER A 69 9.97 -12.24 15.96
CA SER A 69 9.90 -13.49 16.72
C SER A 69 10.79 -13.43 17.95
N LEU A 70 12.02 -12.94 17.81
CA LEU A 70 12.98 -12.73 18.90
C LEU A 70 12.48 -11.71 19.93
N LEU A 71 11.97 -10.56 19.48
CA LEU A 71 11.41 -9.53 20.38
C LEU A 71 10.29 -10.09 21.27
N CYS A 72 9.40 -10.88 20.69
CA CYS A 72 8.30 -11.50 21.42
C CYS A 72 8.70 -12.73 22.26
N ARG A 73 9.95 -13.22 22.14
CA ARG A 73 10.53 -14.23 23.04
C ARG A 73 11.41 -13.60 24.13
N SER A 74 11.73 -12.31 23.99
CA SER A 74 12.52 -11.54 24.95
C SER A 74 11.69 -11.13 26.18
N PRO A 75 12.34 -10.59 27.23
CA PRO A 75 11.65 -10.05 28.41
C PRO A 75 10.62 -8.96 28.08
N LEU A 76 10.72 -8.29 26.91
CA LEU A 76 9.74 -7.31 26.46
C LEU A 76 8.33 -7.90 26.34
N ALA A 77 8.20 -9.21 26.11
CA ALA A 77 6.91 -9.89 26.06
C ALA A 77 6.14 -9.82 27.40
N ALA A 78 6.81 -9.52 28.51
CA ALA A 78 6.16 -9.28 29.80
C ALA A 78 5.43 -7.94 29.86
N ASN A 79 5.79 -6.97 29.02
CA ASN A 79 5.13 -5.67 28.93
C ASN A 79 4.57 -5.43 27.52
N PRO A 80 3.31 -5.83 27.26
CA PRO A 80 2.70 -5.73 25.94
C PRO A 80 2.70 -4.31 25.36
N THR A 81 2.57 -3.28 26.20
CA THR A 81 2.56 -1.88 25.75
C THR A 81 3.92 -1.47 25.19
N ILE A 82 5.00 -1.76 25.92
CA ILE A 82 6.36 -1.46 25.45
C ILE A 82 6.66 -2.26 24.19
N LEU A 83 6.30 -3.55 24.15
CA LEU A 83 6.49 -4.37 22.96
C LEU A 83 5.76 -3.79 21.74
N MET A 84 4.51 -3.33 21.90
CA MET A 84 3.76 -2.68 20.82
C MET A 84 4.41 -1.39 20.33
N LEU A 85 4.93 -0.55 21.24
CA LEU A 85 5.65 0.67 20.86
C LEU A 85 6.95 0.36 20.10
N VAL A 86 7.73 -0.62 20.55
CA VAL A 86 8.95 -1.06 19.86
C VAL A 86 8.63 -1.59 18.47
N LEU A 87 7.58 -2.42 18.34
CA LEU A 87 7.14 -2.93 17.05
C LEU A 87 6.63 -1.82 16.13
N TYR A 88 5.97 -0.80 16.68
CA TYR A 88 5.54 0.37 15.92
C TYR A 88 6.74 1.20 15.41
N VAL A 89 7.74 1.45 16.25
CA VAL A 89 8.97 2.14 15.82
C VAL A 89 9.70 1.36 14.74
N MET A 90 9.81 0.03 14.90
CA MET A 90 10.37 -0.85 13.88
C MET A 90 9.60 -0.75 12.56
N LEU A 91 8.27 -0.67 12.62
CA LEU A 91 7.41 -0.52 11.45
C LEU A 91 7.64 0.81 10.73
N VAL A 92 7.72 1.91 11.48
CA VAL A 92 8.02 3.24 10.92
C VAL A 92 9.39 3.22 10.23
N ALA A 93 10.41 2.62 10.88
CA ALA A 93 11.74 2.49 10.32
C ALA A 93 11.75 1.65 9.03
N LEU A 94 11.01 0.54 8.99
CA LEU A 94 10.84 -0.28 7.78
C LEU A 94 10.11 0.48 6.68
N SER A 95 9.06 1.23 7.03
CA SER A 95 8.29 2.02 6.08
C SER A 95 9.15 3.10 5.45
N TRP A 96 9.94 3.81 6.25
CA TRP A 96 10.90 4.78 5.77
C TRP A 96 11.97 4.11 4.91
N GLY A 97 12.58 3.02 5.39
CA GLY A 97 13.62 2.29 4.67
C GLY A 97 13.17 1.79 3.31
N PHE A 98 11.98 1.20 3.20
CA PHE A 98 11.43 0.82 1.89
C PHE A 98 11.11 2.01 1.00
N HIS A 99 10.64 3.11 1.58
CA HIS A 99 10.42 4.32 0.79
C HIS A 99 11.74 4.89 0.22
N GLN A 100 12.88 4.69 0.88
CA GLN A 100 14.19 5.10 0.35
C GLN A 100 14.74 4.17 -0.75
N ILE A 101 14.24 2.94 -0.86
CA ILE A 101 14.84 1.90 -1.72
C ILE A 101 13.92 1.52 -2.88
N PHE A 102 12.62 1.48 -2.65
CA PHE A 102 11.61 1.04 -3.61
C PHE A 102 10.68 2.16 -4.03
N THR A 103 9.87 1.89 -5.07
CA THR A 103 8.74 2.75 -5.41
C THR A 103 7.81 2.90 -4.20
N GLY A 104 7.09 4.04 -4.11
CA GLY A 104 6.12 4.25 -3.04
C GLY A 104 5.05 3.15 -2.99
N ARG A 105 4.62 2.67 -4.16
CA ARG A 105 3.69 1.55 -4.31
C ARG A 105 4.26 0.26 -3.73
N ALA A 106 5.49 -0.10 -4.12
CA ALA A 106 6.14 -1.30 -3.61
C ALA A 106 6.34 -1.22 -2.10
N ALA A 107 6.72 -0.08 -1.54
CA ALA A 107 6.89 0.08 -0.10
C ALA A 107 5.63 -0.32 0.69
N PHE A 108 4.44 0.10 0.24
CA PHE A 108 3.17 -0.29 0.87
C PHE A 108 2.90 -1.78 0.76
N ILE A 109 3.05 -2.34 -0.44
CA ILE A 109 2.84 -3.78 -0.66
C ILE A 109 3.83 -4.63 0.14
N HIS A 110 5.08 -4.19 0.30
CA HIS A 110 6.09 -4.90 1.10
C HIS A 110 5.78 -4.82 2.61
N LEU A 111 5.33 -3.67 3.12
CA LEU A 111 4.84 -3.58 4.51
C LEU A 111 3.64 -4.50 4.73
N GLY A 112 2.71 -4.54 3.79
CA GLY A 112 1.59 -5.48 3.78
C GLY A 112 2.08 -6.93 3.79
N ALA A 113 3.02 -7.28 2.89
CA ALA A 113 3.55 -8.63 2.74
C ALA A 113 4.33 -9.11 3.97
N ILE A 114 5.13 -8.25 4.60
CA ILE A 114 5.77 -8.53 5.89
C ILE A 114 4.71 -8.82 6.95
N THR A 115 3.69 -7.98 7.02
CA THR A 115 2.63 -8.12 8.02
C THR A 115 1.85 -9.42 7.82
N ALA A 116 1.48 -9.75 6.59
CA ALA A 116 0.85 -11.01 6.23
C ALA A 116 1.76 -12.21 6.55
N THR A 117 3.06 -12.10 6.30
CA THR A 117 4.06 -13.13 6.61
C THR A 117 4.16 -13.36 8.12
N ILE A 118 4.22 -12.29 8.91
CA ILE A 118 4.16 -12.36 10.38
C ILE A 118 2.89 -13.06 10.83
N MET A 119 1.74 -12.68 10.26
CA MET A 119 0.45 -13.24 10.64
C MET A 119 0.34 -14.74 10.34
N SER A 120 0.72 -15.17 9.14
CA SER A 120 0.70 -16.58 8.75
C SER A 120 1.73 -17.42 9.50
N ALA A 121 2.94 -16.90 9.71
CA ALA A 121 3.96 -17.58 10.49
C ALA A 121 3.59 -17.68 11.98
N ASN A 122 2.89 -16.68 12.54
CA ASN A 122 2.32 -16.77 13.89
C ASN A 122 1.34 -17.96 13.99
N VAL A 123 0.49 -18.17 12.99
CA VAL A 123 -0.46 -19.29 12.97
C VAL A 123 0.28 -20.62 12.87
N PHE A 124 1.17 -20.76 11.87
CA PHE A 124 1.85 -22.01 11.55
C PHE A 124 2.87 -22.43 12.62
N MET A 125 3.73 -21.51 13.05
CA MET A 125 4.90 -21.84 13.87
C MET A 125 4.67 -21.64 15.38
N VAL A 126 3.63 -20.88 15.78
CA VAL A 126 3.43 -20.56 17.20
C VAL A 126 2.04 -20.97 17.68
N ILE A 127 0.96 -20.46 17.11
CA ILE A 127 -0.40 -20.65 17.64
C ILE A 127 -0.81 -22.13 17.58
N ILE A 128 -0.73 -22.77 16.41
CA ILE A 128 -1.18 -24.16 16.24
C ILE A 128 -0.32 -25.14 17.05
N PRO A 129 1.03 -25.08 17.03
CA PRO A 129 1.85 -25.98 17.85
C PRO A 129 1.52 -25.87 19.35
N ASN A 130 1.38 -24.65 19.87
CA ASN A 130 1.04 -24.43 21.29
C ASN A 130 -0.38 -24.93 21.61
N GLN A 131 -1.35 -24.71 20.72
CA GLN A 131 -2.71 -25.23 20.88
C GLN A 131 -2.75 -26.76 20.85
N LYS A 132 -1.97 -27.42 19.99
CA LYS A 132 -1.89 -28.89 19.94
C LYS A 132 -1.40 -29.48 21.27
N ILE A 133 -0.43 -28.84 21.92
CA ILE A 133 0.06 -29.26 23.25
C ILE A 133 -1.07 -29.15 24.29
N VAL A 134 -1.75 -28.00 24.34
CA VAL A 134 -2.87 -27.78 25.28
C VAL A 134 -4.01 -28.79 25.05
N VAL A 135 -4.37 -29.05 23.79
CA VAL A 135 -5.42 -30.04 23.45
C VAL A 135 -4.99 -31.45 23.85
N ALA A 136 -3.73 -31.82 23.66
CA ALA A 136 -3.22 -33.12 24.05
C ALA A 136 -3.24 -33.34 25.57
N ASP A 137 -2.89 -32.32 26.35
CA ASP A 137 -2.98 -32.38 27.82
C ASP A 137 -4.42 -32.52 28.31
N LEU A 138 -5.35 -31.73 27.76
CA LEU A 138 -6.79 -31.83 28.11
C LEU A 138 -7.37 -33.20 27.76
N ARG A 139 -7.04 -33.76 26.59
CA ARG A 139 -7.46 -35.11 26.19
C ARG A 139 -6.91 -36.20 27.09
N ALA A 140 -5.74 -35.97 27.68
CA ALA A 140 -5.12 -36.88 28.64
C ALA A 140 -5.56 -36.65 30.09
N GLY A 141 -6.53 -35.76 30.35
CA GLY A 141 -6.99 -35.42 31.69
C GLY A 141 -5.96 -34.65 32.53
N ARG A 142 -4.90 -34.11 31.91
CA ARG A 142 -3.88 -33.30 32.58
C ARG A 142 -4.25 -31.82 32.55
N THR A 143 -3.79 -31.07 33.55
CA THR A 143 -3.87 -29.60 33.54
C THR A 143 -2.82 -29.02 32.59
N PRO A 144 -3.20 -28.30 31.52
CA PRO A 144 -2.23 -27.74 30.58
C PRO A 144 -1.40 -26.61 31.21
N ASP A 145 -0.12 -26.53 30.84
CA ASP A 145 0.73 -25.43 31.26
C ASP A 145 0.24 -24.09 30.67
N ALA A 146 -0.06 -23.13 31.55
CA ALA A 146 -0.57 -21.81 31.19
C ALA A 146 0.38 -21.03 30.27
N LYS A 147 1.68 -21.37 30.21
CA LYS A 147 2.65 -20.72 29.31
C LYS A 147 2.25 -20.85 27.84
N TYR A 148 1.80 -22.03 27.40
CA TYR A 148 1.47 -22.28 26.00
C TYR A 148 0.26 -21.46 25.54
N GLY A 149 -0.75 -21.35 26.41
CA GLY A 149 -1.90 -20.48 26.18
C GLY A 149 -1.54 -18.99 26.15
N ARG A 150 -0.61 -18.53 26.99
CA ARG A 150 -0.14 -17.13 26.99
C ARG A 150 0.62 -16.78 25.71
N ILE A 151 1.53 -17.65 25.27
CA ILE A 151 2.32 -17.47 24.04
C ILE A 151 1.39 -17.42 22.82
N ALA A 152 0.45 -18.36 22.69
CA ALA A 152 -0.51 -18.37 21.60
C ALA A 152 -1.43 -17.13 21.62
N LYS A 153 -1.90 -16.71 22.80
CA LYS A 153 -2.76 -15.52 22.96
C LYS A 153 -2.05 -14.24 22.52
N LEU A 154 -0.77 -14.07 22.87
CA LEU A 154 0.00 -12.89 22.47
C LEU A 154 0.03 -12.75 20.94
N ARG A 155 0.42 -13.82 20.22
CA ARG A 155 0.49 -13.81 18.75
C ARG A 155 -0.88 -13.65 18.09
N SER A 156 -1.91 -14.30 18.63
CA SER A 156 -3.27 -14.13 18.16
C SER A 156 -3.78 -12.70 18.34
N THR A 157 -3.40 -12.04 19.44
CA THR A 157 -3.72 -10.63 19.70
C THR A 157 -3.04 -9.74 18.66
N HIS A 158 -1.77 -9.96 18.36
CA HIS A 158 -1.10 -9.20 17.29
C HIS A 158 -1.79 -9.38 15.94
N ASN A 159 -2.06 -10.62 15.50
CA ASN A 159 -2.77 -10.88 14.25
C ASN A 159 -4.12 -10.14 14.18
N ASN A 160 -4.85 -10.12 15.29
CA ASN A 160 -6.13 -9.42 15.40
C ASN A 160 -5.98 -7.90 15.16
N TYR A 161 -4.98 -7.25 15.77
CA TYR A 161 -4.69 -5.82 15.55
C TYR A 161 -4.15 -5.51 14.14
N LEU A 162 -3.39 -6.43 13.55
CA LEU A 162 -2.77 -6.25 12.23
C LEU A 162 -3.73 -6.47 11.05
N THR A 163 -4.94 -6.98 11.30
CA THR A 163 -5.89 -7.35 10.23
C THR A 163 -6.36 -6.15 9.40
N LEU A 164 -6.71 -5.02 10.02
CA LEU A 164 -7.16 -3.84 9.28
C LEU A 164 -6.02 -3.14 8.52
N PRO A 165 -4.84 -2.90 9.14
CA PRO A 165 -3.70 -2.35 8.43
C PRO A 165 -3.27 -3.18 7.22
N VAL A 166 -3.18 -4.51 7.35
CA VAL A 166 -2.71 -5.36 6.24
C VAL A 166 -3.65 -5.31 5.04
N ILE A 167 -4.97 -5.29 5.27
CA ILE A 167 -5.97 -5.16 4.20
C ILE A 167 -5.78 -3.84 3.47
N PHE A 168 -5.65 -2.73 4.20
CA PHE A 168 -5.45 -1.43 3.58
C PHE A 168 -4.17 -1.39 2.73
N LEU A 169 -3.05 -1.86 3.28
CA LEU A 169 -1.76 -1.84 2.58
C LEU A 169 -1.80 -2.68 1.31
N MET A 170 -2.44 -3.85 1.35
CA MET A 170 -2.57 -4.70 0.15
C MET A 170 -3.49 -4.10 -0.91
N LEU A 171 -4.55 -3.38 -0.50
CA LEU A 171 -5.45 -2.69 -1.43
C LEU A 171 -4.93 -1.34 -1.90
N SER A 172 -3.94 -0.77 -1.20
CA SER A 172 -3.42 0.58 -1.47
C SER A 172 -2.89 0.76 -2.89
N GLY A 173 -2.44 -0.31 -3.56
CA GLY A 173 -1.99 -0.27 -4.95
C GLY A 173 -3.05 0.23 -5.95
N HIS A 174 -4.32 0.24 -5.56
CA HIS A 174 -5.42 0.80 -6.35
C HIS A 174 -5.72 2.29 -6.08
N TYR A 175 -5.06 2.88 -5.08
CA TYR A 175 -5.33 4.24 -4.60
C TYR A 175 -4.04 5.08 -4.57
N PRO A 176 -3.65 5.69 -5.71
CA PRO A 176 -2.43 6.50 -5.84
C PRO A 176 -2.19 7.51 -4.72
N LEU A 177 -3.24 8.22 -4.28
CA LEU A 177 -3.17 9.22 -3.22
C LEU A 177 -2.62 8.67 -1.90
N ALA A 178 -2.67 7.36 -1.68
CA ALA A 178 -2.08 6.73 -0.50
C ALA A 178 -0.55 6.56 -0.59
N PHE A 179 -0.01 6.27 -1.77
CA PHE A 179 1.39 5.82 -1.92
C PHE A 179 2.27 6.74 -2.79
N ALA A 180 1.67 7.60 -3.62
CA ALA A 180 2.35 8.37 -4.65
C ALA A 180 2.61 9.83 -4.20
N THR A 181 3.15 9.97 -2.98
CA THR A 181 3.60 11.22 -2.38
C THR A 181 4.95 11.00 -1.66
N GLU A 182 5.71 12.07 -1.43
CA GLU A 182 6.93 12.02 -0.60
C GLU A 182 6.65 11.56 0.85
N TYR A 183 5.42 11.78 1.34
CA TYR A 183 4.97 11.39 2.67
C TYR A 183 4.45 9.96 2.76
N SER A 184 4.59 9.15 1.71
CA SER A 184 3.98 7.82 1.67
C SER A 184 4.42 6.92 2.83
N TRP A 185 5.66 7.06 3.31
CA TRP A 185 6.14 6.32 4.48
C TRP A 185 5.47 6.74 5.81
N LEU A 186 5.10 8.02 5.95
CA LEU A 186 4.30 8.50 7.08
C LEU A 186 2.87 8.01 6.95
N ILE A 187 2.28 8.09 5.76
CA ILE A 187 0.92 7.63 5.49
C ILE A 187 0.78 6.14 5.82
N ALA A 188 1.70 5.30 5.37
CA ALA A 188 1.69 3.87 5.71
C ALA A 188 1.74 3.64 7.23
N SER A 189 2.59 4.38 7.95
CA SER A 189 2.71 4.31 9.40
C SER A 189 1.43 4.75 10.13
N LEU A 190 0.82 5.84 9.66
CA LEU A 190 -0.43 6.37 10.20
C LEU A 190 -1.62 5.44 9.94
N VAL A 191 -1.67 4.79 8.78
CA VAL A 191 -2.65 3.74 8.47
C VAL A 191 -2.56 2.58 9.47
N PHE A 192 -1.35 2.18 9.86
CA PHE A 192 -1.18 1.18 10.91
C PHE A 192 -1.79 1.64 12.25
N LEU A 193 -1.49 2.86 12.68
CA LEU A 193 -2.09 3.42 13.90
C LEU A 193 -3.61 3.48 13.81
N MET A 194 -4.14 3.92 12.67
CA MET A 194 -5.57 4.00 12.41
C MET A 194 -6.24 2.62 12.52
N GLY A 195 -5.64 1.59 11.92
CA GLY A 195 -6.14 0.22 12.05
C GLY A 195 -6.09 -0.30 13.49
N VAL A 196 -5.04 0.06 14.24
CA VAL A 196 -4.90 -0.28 15.66
C VAL A 196 -5.96 0.41 16.53
N THR A 197 -6.23 1.70 16.34
CA THR A 197 -7.25 2.44 17.11
C THR A 197 -8.65 1.91 16.83
N ILE A 198 -8.98 1.64 15.55
CA ILE A 198 -10.25 1.02 15.16
C ILE A 198 -10.38 -0.36 15.79
N ARG A 199 -9.36 -1.21 15.68
CA ARG A 199 -9.43 -2.56 16.26
C ARG A 199 -9.48 -2.53 17.79
N HIS A 200 -8.79 -1.57 18.42
CA HIS A 200 -8.84 -1.39 19.87
C HIS A 200 -10.27 -1.11 20.35
N TYR A 201 -11.00 -0.24 19.64
CA TYR A 201 -12.41 0.03 19.92
C TYR A 201 -13.25 -1.26 19.92
N PHE A 202 -13.18 -2.01 18.82
CA PHE A 202 -13.95 -3.25 18.68
C PHE A 202 -13.55 -4.28 19.74
N ASN A 203 -12.26 -4.48 19.98
CA ASN A 203 -11.79 -5.44 20.98
C ASN A 203 -12.32 -5.09 22.38
N SER A 204 -12.26 -3.81 22.78
CA SER A 204 -12.77 -3.34 24.07
C SER A 204 -14.29 -3.50 24.21
N ARG A 205 -15.05 -3.26 23.13
CA ARG A 205 -16.50 -3.48 23.09
C ARG A 205 -16.86 -4.97 23.19
N HIS A 206 -16.20 -5.84 22.43
CA HIS A 206 -16.43 -7.29 22.47
C HIS A 206 -16.03 -7.91 23.82
N ALA A 207 -14.98 -7.38 24.45
CA ALA A 207 -14.56 -7.78 25.79
C ALA A 207 -15.45 -7.22 26.91
N ARG A 208 -16.47 -6.40 26.59
CA ARG A 208 -17.32 -5.68 27.56
C ARG A 208 -16.52 -4.81 28.55
N ALA A 209 -15.33 -4.35 28.14
CA ALA A 209 -14.45 -3.52 28.95
C ALA A 209 -14.83 -2.02 28.96
N GLY A 210 -15.89 -1.65 28.23
CA GLY A 210 -16.41 -0.29 28.14
C GLY A 210 -16.49 0.24 26.71
N ASN A 211 -16.58 1.56 26.58
CA ASN A 211 -16.72 2.25 25.30
C ASN A 211 -15.60 3.29 25.13
N PRO A 212 -14.43 2.93 24.56
CA PRO A 212 -13.28 3.82 24.47
C PRO A 212 -13.50 4.89 23.37
N ARG A 213 -14.32 5.90 23.64
CA ARG A 213 -14.70 6.94 22.66
C ARG A 213 -13.49 7.73 22.11
N TRP A 214 -12.39 7.80 22.85
CA TRP A 214 -11.16 8.46 22.41
C TRP A 214 -10.60 7.84 21.10
N THR A 215 -10.84 6.56 20.83
CA THR A 215 -10.36 5.91 19.61
C THR A 215 -11.02 6.49 18.37
N TRP A 216 -12.26 6.98 18.46
CA TRP A 216 -12.94 7.64 17.35
C TRP A 216 -12.26 8.97 17.03
N VAL A 217 -12.04 9.79 18.07
CA VAL A 217 -11.35 11.08 17.93
C VAL A 217 -9.95 10.88 17.34
N ALA A 218 -9.19 9.92 17.87
CA ALA A 218 -7.86 9.60 17.37
C ALA A 218 -7.90 9.12 15.90
N THR A 219 -8.82 8.21 15.56
CA THR A 219 -8.96 7.69 14.18
C THR A 219 -9.33 8.81 13.20
N THR A 220 -10.28 9.67 13.56
CA THR A 220 -10.68 10.81 12.72
C THR A 220 -9.54 11.80 12.54
N ALA A 221 -8.81 12.13 13.61
CA ALA A 221 -7.64 13.01 13.52
C ALA A 221 -6.56 12.42 12.61
N ILE A 222 -6.23 11.14 12.78
CA ILE A 222 -5.26 10.44 11.92
C ILE A 222 -5.71 10.45 10.46
N PHE A 223 -7.01 10.20 10.20
CA PHE A 223 -7.56 10.22 8.84
C PHE A 223 -7.42 11.60 8.17
N ILE A 224 -7.72 12.68 8.90
CA ILE A 224 -7.55 14.05 8.39
C ILE A 224 -6.07 14.33 8.07
N ILE A 225 -5.14 13.90 8.94
CA ILE A 225 -3.69 14.05 8.69
C ILE A 225 -3.28 13.28 7.43
N ILE A 226 -3.76 12.04 7.25
CA ILE A 226 -3.50 11.26 6.04
C ILE A 226 -4.00 12.00 4.80
N MET A 227 -5.24 12.50 4.80
CA MET A 227 -5.78 13.24 3.66
C MET A 227 -4.94 14.49 3.33
N ALA A 228 -4.52 15.24 4.35
CA ALA A 228 -3.66 16.41 4.15
C ALA A 228 -2.31 16.01 3.51
N LEU A 229 -1.63 14.98 4.04
CA LEU A 229 -0.37 14.48 3.49
C LEU A 229 -0.52 13.89 2.07
N SER A 230 -1.68 13.34 1.74
CA SER A 230 -1.99 12.78 0.43
C SER A 230 -2.17 13.85 -0.65
N ILE A 231 -2.65 15.04 -0.30
CA ILE A 231 -2.97 16.12 -1.26
C ILE A 231 -1.89 17.22 -1.23
N TRP A 232 -1.04 17.26 -0.19
CA TRP A 232 -0.02 18.30 0.01
C TRP A 232 0.86 18.62 -1.21
N PRO A 233 1.38 17.64 -1.98
CA PRO A 233 2.19 17.95 -3.17
C PRO A 233 1.44 18.81 -4.19
N ALA A 234 0.14 18.52 -4.41
CA ALA A 234 -0.69 19.27 -5.34
C ALA A 234 -0.93 20.73 -4.91
N MET A 235 -0.84 21.04 -3.61
CA MET A 235 -1.03 22.40 -3.08
C MET A 235 0.24 23.25 -3.08
N ARG A 236 1.42 22.64 -3.26
CA ARG A 236 2.73 23.31 -3.10
C ARG A 236 3.33 23.78 -4.42
N ASP A 237 3.04 23.07 -5.51
CA ASP A 237 3.64 23.27 -6.83
C ASP A 237 2.87 24.31 -7.67
N ASP A 238 2.11 25.19 -7.03
CA ASP A 238 1.17 26.19 -7.60
C ASP A 238 1.84 27.55 -7.94
N ASN A 239 3.14 27.58 -8.25
CA ASN A 239 3.86 28.82 -8.56
C ASN A 239 4.74 28.69 -9.81
N GLY A 240 4.23 29.05 -11.00
CA GLY A 240 5.06 29.23 -12.20
C GLY A 240 4.30 29.61 -13.48
N ASP A 241 4.45 30.86 -13.93
CA ASP A 241 3.87 31.44 -15.16
C ASP A 241 4.52 30.94 -16.47
N GLY A 242 3.68 30.53 -17.44
CA GLY A 242 3.57 31.03 -18.84
C GLY A 242 4.62 30.75 -19.93
N MET A 243 4.19 30.28 -21.12
CA MET A 243 4.63 30.76 -22.46
C MET A 243 3.75 30.20 -23.62
N ASN A 244 3.53 31.02 -24.67
CA ASN A 244 2.77 30.76 -25.91
C ASN A 244 3.55 29.97 -26.99
N THR A 245 2.84 29.28 -27.92
CA THR A 245 2.95 29.44 -29.40
C THR A 245 1.84 28.66 -30.16
N ASP A 246 1.42 29.20 -31.31
CA ASP A 246 0.41 28.67 -32.27
C ASP A 246 0.88 27.42 -33.07
N ASP A 247 0.00 26.47 -33.44
CA ASP A 247 -0.38 26.15 -34.84
C ASP A 247 -1.58 25.15 -35.01
N ASP A 248 -2.08 25.07 -36.24
CA ASP A 248 -3.40 24.65 -36.75
C ASP A 248 -3.85 23.15 -36.72
N THR A 249 -5.14 22.98 -36.40
CA THR A 249 -6.23 22.11 -36.93
C THR A 249 -6.07 20.59 -37.24
N ALA A 250 -6.97 19.81 -36.62
CA ALA A 250 -7.79 18.79 -37.29
C ALA A 250 -9.13 18.58 -36.59
N MET A 251 -10.22 19.15 -37.14
CA MET A 251 -11.58 19.03 -36.59
C MET A 251 -12.19 17.64 -36.87
N LEU A 252 -12.07 16.74 -35.91
CA LEU A 252 -13.08 15.72 -35.64
C LEU A 252 -14.08 16.31 -34.63
N THR A 253 -15.37 16.19 -34.90
CA THR A 253 -16.44 16.77 -34.06
C THR A 253 -16.27 16.33 -32.60
N ILE A 254 -15.78 17.23 -31.75
CA ILE A 254 -15.48 16.95 -30.34
C ILE A 254 -16.81 16.86 -29.58
N PRO A 255 -17.06 15.76 -28.83
CA PRO A 255 -18.23 15.66 -27.96
C PRO A 255 -18.32 16.88 -27.02
N PRO A 256 -19.51 17.46 -26.79
CA PRO A 256 -19.64 18.72 -26.03
C PRO A 256 -19.02 18.69 -24.63
N HIS A 257 -18.96 17.52 -23.99
CA HIS A 257 -18.36 17.36 -22.66
C HIS A 257 -16.83 17.31 -22.66
N LEU A 258 -16.19 17.14 -23.82
CA LEU A 258 -14.73 17.12 -23.98
C LEU A 258 -14.17 18.41 -24.58
N GLN A 259 -15.04 19.30 -25.07
CA GLN A 259 -14.65 20.56 -25.67
C GLN A 259 -13.91 21.48 -24.70
N ALA A 260 -14.32 21.50 -23.42
CA ALA A 260 -13.64 22.31 -22.41
C ALA A 260 -12.18 21.87 -22.21
N PHE A 261 -11.92 20.56 -22.23
CA PHE A 261 -10.58 20.00 -22.09
C PHE A 261 -9.74 20.17 -23.35
N HIS A 262 -10.32 19.95 -24.54
CA HIS A 262 -9.56 20.06 -25.79
C HIS A 262 -9.29 21.51 -26.21
N ASN A 263 -10.21 22.44 -25.92
CA ASN A 263 -10.10 23.83 -26.38
C ASN A 263 -9.35 24.73 -25.38
N ASP A 264 -8.91 24.18 -24.26
CA ASP A 264 -8.05 24.92 -23.33
C ASP A 264 -6.71 25.24 -23.99
N GLU A 265 -6.20 26.44 -23.76
CA GLU A 265 -4.93 26.92 -24.33
C GLU A 265 -3.72 26.03 -23.96
N ARG A 266 -3.78 25.33 -22.81
CA ARG A 266 -2.71 24.43 -22.33
C ARG A 266 -2.79 23.04 -22.94
N PHE A 267 -3.84 22.74 -23.70
CA PHE A 267 -4.11 21.37 -24.12
C PHE A 267 -3.05 20.81 -25.08
N GLU A 268 -2.47 21.65 -25.93
CA GLU A 268 -1.40 21.23 -26.85
C GLU A 268 -0.16 20.77 -26.08
N ASP A 269 0.32 21.57 -25.12
CA ASP A 269 1.44 21.19 -24.27
C ASP A 269 1.13 19.92 -23.45
N VAL A 270 -0.09 19.80 -22.91
CA VAL A 270 -0.53 18.60 -22.20
C VAL A 270 -0.57 17.39 -23.14
N ASN A 271 -1.02 17.55 -24.39
CA ASN A 271 -1.03 16.51 -25.39
C ASN A 271 0.39 16.00 -25.67
N ASP A 272 1.36 16.91 -25.79
CA ASP A 272 2.76 16.57 -26.05
C ASP A 272 3.41 15.86 -24.84
N ILE A 273 3.14 16.36 -23.63
CA ILE A 273 3.57 15.71 -22.39
C ILE A 273 2.99 14.30 -22.30
N VAL A 274 1.68 14.14 -22.50
CA VAL A 274 1.03 12.82 -22.38
C VAL A 274 1.51 11.87 -23.48
N SER A 275 1.69 12.37 -24.70
CA SER A 275 2.23 11.58 -25.81
C SER A 275 3.66 11.13 -25.53
N GLY A 276 4.52 12.02 -25.03
CA GLY A 276 5.92 11.72 -24.73
C GLY A 276 6.13 10.84 -23.48
N ARG A 277 5.28 10.99 -22.45
CA ARG A 277 5.46 10.33 -21.14
C ARG A 277 4.57 9.11 -20.93
N CYS A 278 3.43 9.01 -21.61
CA CYS A 278 2.39 8.02 -21.31
C CYS A 278 2.09 7.07 -22.49
N ALA A 279 2.16 7.54 -23.73
CA ALA A 279 1.75 6.74 -24.90
C ALA A 279 2.58 5.45 -25.08
N MET A 280 3.84 5.44 -24.61
CA MET A 280 4.69 4.23 -24.60
C MET A 280 4.03 3.00 -23.94
N CYS A 281 3.17 3.24 -22.94
CA CYS A 281 2.43 2.19 -22.24
C CYS A 281 0.92 2.22 -22.55
N HIS A 282 0.38 3.38 -22.90
CA HIS A 282 -1.04 3.63 -23.15
C HIS A 282 -1.33 3.81 -24.65
N ALA A 283 -0.90 2.86 -25.47
CA ALA A 283 -1.13 2.83 -26.92
C ALA A 283 -1.84 1.54 -27.35
N ALA A 284 -2.42 1.54 -28.56
CA ALA A 284 -3.04 0.36 -29.15
C ALA A 284 -2.03 -0.80 -29.25
N GLU A 285 -0.78 -0.45 -29.54
CA GLU A 285 0.38 -1.34 -29.48
C GLU A 285 1.43 -0.74 -28.53
N PRO A 286 1.42 -1.11 -27.23
CA PRO A 286 2.39 -0.62 -26.27
C PRO A 286 3.82 -1.00 -26.67
N LEU A 287 4.75 -0.07 -26.47
CA LEU A 287 6.16 -0.22 -26.85
C LEU A 287 7.06 -0.64 -25.68
N TRP A 288 6.52 -0.73 -24.47
CA TRP A 288 7.26 -1.16 -23.28
C TRP A 288 7.28 -2.68 -23.12
N ASP A 289 8.47 -3.27 -22.99
CA ASP A 289 8.65 -4.70 -22.82
C ASP A 289 7.88 -5.25 -21.60
N GLY A 290 7.05 -6.26 -21.84
CA GLY A 290 6.19 -6.87 -20.81
C GLY A 290 4.79 -6.26 -20.69
N ILE A 291 4.47 -5.20 -21.44
CA ILE A 291 3.10 -4.67 -21.57
C ILE A 291 2.54 -5.09 -22.93
N ALA A 292 1.65 -6.08 -22.93
CA ALA A 292 1.04 -6.59 -24.17
C ALA A 292 -0.19 -5.78 -24.62
N VAL A 293 -0.87 -5.11 -23.69
CA VAL A 293 -2.09 -4.33 -23.91
C VAL A 293 -2.04 -3.12 -23.00
N ALA A 294 -2.54 -1.98 -23.48
CA ALA A 294 -2.64 -0.77 -22.68
C ALA A 294 -3.27 -1.02 -21.31
N PRO A 295 -2.64 -0.60 -20.20
CA PRO A 295 -3.19 -0.80 -18.87
C PRO A 295 -4.60 -0.22 -18.74
N LYS A 296 -5.53 -1.03 -18.21
CA LYS A 296 -6.97 -0.72 -18.10
C LYS A 296 -7.69 -0.44 -19.44
N GLY A 297 -7.06 -0.72 -20.57
CA GLY A 297 -7.61 -0.41 -21.90
C GLY A 297 -7.63 1.09 -22.21
N ILE A 298 -6.88 1.90 -21.45
CA ILE A 298 -6.78 3.34 -21.65
C ILE A 298 -5.75 3.60 -22.74
N LEU A 299 -6.20 4.17 -23.86
CA LEU A 299 -5.37 4.62 -24.97
C LEU A 299 -5.17 6.13 -24.85
N LEU A 300 -4.00 6.65 -25.17
CA LEU A 300 -3.59 8.05 -25.05
C LEU A 300 -2.76 8.47 -26.27
N GLU A 301 -3.14 8.01 -27.46
CA GLU A 301 -2.43 8.25 -28.74
C GLU A 301 -3.01 9.41 -29.52
N THR A 302 -4.25 9.81 -29.21
CA THR A 302 -4.95 10.86 -29.93
C THR A 302 -5.42 11.95 -28.96
N PRO A 303 -5.51 13.21 -29.42
CA PRO A 303 -6.03 14.31 -28.60
C PRO A 303 -7.40 13.98 -27.98
N MET A 304 -8.28 13.31 -28.72
CA MET A 304 -9.60 12.90 -28.25
C MET A 304 -9.54 11.94 -27.07
N GLN A 305 -8.64 10.96 -27.13
CA GLN A 305 -8.43 9.99 -26.08
C GLN A 305 -7.85 10.65 -24.82
N ILE A 306 -6.91 11.58 -24.98
CA ILE A 306 -6.32 12.35 -23.89
C ILE A 306 -7.38 13.22 -23.19
N ALA A 307 -8.18 13.95 -23.97
CA ALA A 307 -9.30 14.74 -23.43
C ALA A 307 -10.35 13.86 -22.72
N ALA A 308 -10.68 12.68 -23.27
CA ALA A 308 -11.61 11.75 -22.65
C ALA A 308 -11.14 11.22 -21.28
N GLU A 309 -9.83 11.11 -21.09
CA GLU A 309 -9.21 10.58 -19.88
C GLU A 309 -8.65 11.69 -18.97
N ALA A 310 -9.01 12.96 -19.20
CA ALA A 310 -8.50 14.13 -18.50
C ALA A 310 -8.50 13.97 -16.97
N LYS A 311 -9.60 13.44 -16.40
CA LYS A 311 -9.71 13.18 -14.95
C LYS A 311 -8.74 12.09 -14.47
N ALA A 312 -8.54 11.05 -15.25
CA ALA A 312 -7.62 9.98 -14.90
C ALA A 312 -6.17 10.49 -14.96
N ILE A 313 -5.82 11.24 -16.00
CA ILE A 313 -4.51 11.90 -16.17
C ILE A 313 -4.26 12.86 -15.00
N TYR A 314 -5.24 13.70 -14.66
CA TYR A 314 -5.17 14.61 -13.51
C TYR A 314 -4.86 13.86 -12.21
N ILE A 315 -5.61 12.80 -11.88
CA ILE A 315 -5.40 12.07 -10.63
C ILE A 315 -4.08 11.28 -10.62
N GLN A 316 -3.72 10.62 -11.71
CA GLN A 316 -2.57 9.69 -11.77
C GLN A 316 -1.22 10.39 -11.98
N SER A 317 -1.23 11.51 -12.71
CA SER A 317 0.00 12.22 -13.13
C SER A 317 0.07 13.65 -12.61
N GLY A 318 -1.05 14.38 -12.50
CA GLY A 318 -1.06 15.76 -12.02
C GLY A 318 -1.02 15.88 -10.50
N VAL A 319 -2.01 15.29 -9.81
CA VAL A 319 -2.18 15.33 -8.35
C VAL A 319 -1.29 14.32 -7.63
N SER A 320 -1.08 13.15 -8.26
CA SER A 320 -0.24 12.10 -7.70
C SER A 320 0.94 11.79 -8.63
N HIS A 321 1.94 11.11 -8.08
CA HIS A 321 3.13 10.67 -8.83
C HIS A 321 3.05 9.19 -9.22
N ALA A 322 1.84 8.66 -9.48
CA ALA A 322 1.66 7.26 -9.79
C ALA A 322 1.99 6.90 -11.23
N MET A 323 1.87 7.88 -12.14
CA MET A 323 2.24 7.77 -13.54
C MET A 323 3.24 8.88 -13.92
N PRO A 324 4.21 8.60 -14.81
CA PRO A 324 4.63 7.25 -15.23
C PRO A 324 5.13 6.41 -14.02
N PRO A 325 4.91 5.08 -13.98
CA PRO A 325 5.35 4.25 -12.85
C PRO A 325 6.85 4.37 -12.65
N ALA A 326 7.32 4.45 -11.40
CA ALA A 326 8.74 4.67 -11.07
C ALA A 326 9.39 5.88 -11.79
N ASN A 327 8.57 6.81 -12.30
CA ASN A 327 8.99 7.90 -13.17
C ASN A 327 9.88 7.47 -14.35
N VAL A 328 9.65 6.27 -14.94
CA VAL A 328 10.52 5.69 -15.97
C VAL A 328 10.68 6.55 -17.24
N ALA A 329 9.68 7.37 -17.56
CA ALA A 329 9.74 8.29 -18.70
C ALA A 329 10.19 9.71 -18.30
N TYR A 330 10.65 9.89 -17.06
CA TYR A 330 11.12 11.15 -16.49
C TYR A 330 10.14 12.32 -16.71
N MET A 331 9.01 12.30 -16.00
CA MET A 331 8.05 13.40 -16.01
C MET A 331 8.45 14.44 -14.98
N GLU A 332 8.61 15.68 -15.43
CA GLU A 332 9.10 16.81 -14.64
C GLU A 332 7.99 17.43 -13.77
N PRO A 333 8.33 18.11 -12.65
CA PRO A 333 7.33 18.76 -11.80
C PRO A 333 6.49 19.81 -12.53
N GLU A 334 7.11 20.55 -13.45
CA GLU A 334 6.47 21.58 -14.27
C GLU A 334 5.44 20.97 -15.23
N GLU A 335 5.76 19.85 -15.86
CA GLU A 335 4.82 19.08 -16.70
C GLU A 335 3.60 18.61 -15.89
N ARG A 336 3.79 18.20 -14.63
CA ARG A 336 2.69 17.79 -13.73
C ARG A 336 1.83 18.98 -13.31
N ALA A 337 2.42 20.16 -13.10
CA ALA A 337 1.70 21.38 -12.80
C ALA A 337 0.79 21.79 -13.96
N LEU A 338 1.31 21.75 -15.18
CA LEU A 338 0.53 22.08 -16.37
C LEU A 338 -0.69 21.17 -16.55
N ILE A 339 -0.55 19.86 -16.27
CA ILE A 339 -1.68 18.92 -16.26
C ILE A 339 -2.74 19.30 -15.22
N ARG A 340 -2.35 19.79 -14.04
CA ARG A 340 -3.30 20.22 -13.00
C ARG A 340 -4.05 21.46 -13.44
N GLU A 341 -3.32 22.49 -13.89
CA GLU A 341 -3.89 23.75 -14.35
C GLU A 341 -4.89 23.54 -15.49
N TRP A 342 -4.50 22.74 -16.49
CA TRP A 342 -5.35 22.37 -17.61
C TRP A 342 -6.67 21.73 -17.17
N PHE A 343 -6.60 20.74 -16.26
CA PHE A 343 -7.81 20.06 -15.80
C PHE A 343 -8.70 20.98 -14.95
N GLU A 344 -8.10 21.80 -14.10
CA GLU A 344 -8.85 22.71 -13.22
C GLU A 344 -9.47 23.88 -13.99
N ALA A 345 -8.79 24.42 -15.00
CA ALA A 345 -9.32 25.44 -15.89
C ALA A 345 -10.53 24.95 -16.68
N ALA A 346 -10.51 23.72 -17.16
CA ALA A 346 -11.60 23.14 -17.94
C ALA A 346 -12.84 22.73 -17.11
N VAL A 347 -12.71 22.59 -15.78
CA VAL A 347 -13.80 22.18 -14.86
C VAL A 347 -14.43 23.36 -14.13
N ASN A 348 -13.71 24.49 -14.03
CA ASN A 348 -14.22 25.76 -13.50
C ASN A 348 -14.96 26.57 -14.56
#